data_AF-A0A967CWG9-F1
#
_entry.id   AF-A0A967CWG9-F1
#
_cell.length_a   1.000
_cell.length_b   1.000
_cell.length_c   1.000
_cell.angle_alpha   90.00
_cell.angle_beta   90.00
_cell.angle_gamma   90.00
#
_symmetry.space_group_name_H-M   'P 1'
#
loop_
_entity.id
_entity.type
_entity.pdbx_description
1 polymer ?
#
loop_
_entity_poly.entity_id
_entity_poly.type
_entity_poly.pdbx_seq_one_letter_code
_entity_poly.pdbx_strand_id
1 'polypeptide(L)'
;MIADDSPMPDNPSPPPRSAVRSRRPFVLVTGLSGAGRMTALNVLEDMGYVAVDNMPLPLLGDLMRSTSGGSGSAAPPLAFGVDTRTYGFDPQELVRRARKLRLRTDLDAKLLFLECDTEILQRRYTESRRPHPLAPDRPVMDSIVEERRQIGWMRDFADLVVDTSSLSPHALKQLLAGHFGLGPQAGTRLAVMSFSFRRGLPREADLVFDARFLKNPHYEPALKPLTGRDPSVAAYVATDPDYKSFVEHLQGLIGPLLPRFDAEGKSYLTIAIGCTGGRHRSVALAEVLAHWLRGAGRSVTLSHRDVEGAGGPDGAG
;
A
#
# COMPACT_ATOMS: atom_id res chain seq x y z
N MET A 1 -45.76 -55.72 -32.95
CA MET A 1 -44.64 -55.16 -32.16
C MET A 1 -43.80 -54.33 -33.10
N ILE A 2 -44.06 -53.02 -33.14
CA ILE A 2 -43.27 -52.03 -33.90
C ILE A 2 -42.82 -51.04 -32.83
N ALA A 3 -41.51 -50.99 -32.57
CA ALA A 3 -40.91 -50.11 -31.59
C ALA A 3 -40.78 -48.71 -32.21
N ASP A 4 -41.31 -47.73 -31.50
CA ASP A 4 -41.28 -46.30 -31.78
C ASP A 4 -39.95 -45.73 -31.27
N ASP A 5 -39.09 -45.31 -32.20
CA ASP A 5 -37.78 -44.70 -31.94
C ASP A 5 -37.91 -43.18 -32.11
N SER A 6 -38.34 -42.51 -31.04
CA SER A 6 -38.40 -41.05 -30.96
C SER A 6 -37.13 -40.50 -30.29
N PRO A 7 -36.40 -39.55 -30.91
CA PRO A 7 -35.17 -39.01 -30.35
C PRO A 7 -35.46 -38.06 -29.17
N MET A 8 -34.65 -38.18 -28.12
CA MET A 8 -34.62 -37.30 -26.94
C MET A 8 -34.36 -35.83 -27.34
N PRO A 9 -35.04 -34.84 -26.72
CA PRO A 9 -34.80 -33.43 -27.01
C PRO A 9 -33.44 -32.98 -26.46
N ASP A 10 -32.70 -32.25 -27.31
CA ASP A 10 -31.45 -31.58 -26.97
C ASP A 10 -31.59 -30.74 -25.70
N ASN A 11 -30.79 -31.08 -24.69
CA ASN A 11 -30.67 -30.31 -23.47
C ASN A 11 -29.99 -28.97 -23.81
N PRO A 12 -30.61 -27.80 -23.55
CA PRO A 12 -30.01 -26.53 -23.91
C PRO A 12 -28.70 -26.33 -23.13
N SER A 13 -27.61 -26.16 -23.87
CA SER A 13 -26.30 -25.76 -23.34
C SER A 13 -26.44 -24.61 -22.35
N PRO A 14 -25.75 -24.66 -21.19
CA PRO A 14 -25.82 -23.58 -20.22
C PRO A 14 -25.36 -22.26 -20.88
N PRO A 15 -26.01 -21.13 -20.57
CA PRO A 15 -25.62 -19.85 -21.16
C PRO A 15 -24.15 -19.56 -20.83
N PRO A 16 -23.39 -18.92 -21.73
CA PRO A 16 -22.02 -18.52 -21.44
C PRO A 16 -22.04 -17.66 -20.18
N ARG A 17 -21.28 -18.08 -19.17
CA ARG A 17 -21.05 -17.30 -17.94
C ARG A 17 -20.68 -15.89 -18.38
N SER A 18 -21.55 -14.92 -18.10
CA SER A 18 -21.30 -13.51 -18.40
C SER A 18 -19.93 -13.15 -17.83
N ALA A 19 -18.97 -12.87 -18.70
CA ALA A 19 -17.65 -12.40 -18.28
C ALA A 19 -17.87 -11.11 -17.50
N VAL A 20 -17.76 -11.18 -16.16
CA VAL A 20 -17.65 -10.00 -15.32
C VAL A 20 -16.43 -9.26 -15.86
N ARG A 21 -16.65 -8.17 -16.60
CA ARG A 21 -15.55 -7.33 -17.09
C ARG A 21 -14.86 -6.79 -15.83
N SER A 22 -13.71 -7.35 -15.50
CA SER A 22 -12.85 -6.85 -14.43
C SER A 22 -12.56 -5.38 -14.73
N ARG A 23 -12.91 -4.48 -13.81
CA ARG A 23 -12.60 -3.05 -13.94
C ARG A 23 -11.10 -2.89 -14.16
N ARG A 24 -10.70 -2.05 -15.12
CA ARG A 24 -9.29 -1.81 -15.46
C ARG A 24 -8.61 -1.07 -14.30
N PRO A 25 -7.56 -1.61 -13.68
CA PRO A 25 -6.84 -0.91 -12.62
C PRO A 25 -6.19 0.37 -13.14
N PHE A 26 -6.36 1.46 -12.40
CA PHE A 26 -5.82 2.77 -12.75
C PHE A 26 -5.33 3.46 -11.48
N VAL A 27 -4.05 3.84 -11.42
CA VAL A 27 -3.47 4.52 -10.26
C VAL A 27 -2.95 5.89 -10.68
N LEU A 28 -3.44 6.94 -10.03
CA LEU A 28 -2.87 8.27 -10.12
C LEU A 28 -1.91 8.44 -8.93
N VAL A 29 -0.63 8.59 -9.20
CA VAL A 29 0.42 8.75 -8.19
C VAL A 29 0.83 10.20 -8.11
N THR A 30 0.63 10.83 -6.96
CA THR A 30 1.07 12.19 -6.67
C THR A 30 1.65 12.27 -5.25
N GLY A 31 2.13 13.43 -4.84
CA GLY A 31 2.75 13.62 -3.54
C GLY A 31 3.85 14.66 -3.57
N LEU A 32 4.49 14.87 -2.42
CA LEU A 32 5.59 15.81 -2.28
C LEU A 32 6.80 15.37 -3.13
N SER A 33 7.51 16.34 -3.69
CA SER A 33 8.75 16.12 -4.41
C SER A 33 9.78 15.50 -3.46
N GLY A 34 10.40 14.40 -3.87
CA GLY A 34 11.30 13.61 -3.03
C GLY A 34 10.61 12.57 -2.11
N ALA A 35 9.27 12.49 -2.10
CA ALA A 35 8.54 11.48 -1.32
C ALA A 35 8.51 10.07 -1.95
N GLY A 36 9.30 9.82 -3.01
CA GLY A 36 9.42 8.47 -3.60
C GLY A 36 8.44 8.16 -4.73
N ARG A 37 7.87 9.18 -5.40
CA ARG A 37 6.94 9.04 -6.54
C ARG A 37 7.49 8.17 -7.67
N MET A 38 8.75 8.40 -8.06
CA MET A 38 9.44 7.58 -9.07
C MET A 38 9.60 6.13 -8.61
N THR A 39 9.98 5.92 -7.35
CA THR A 39 10.06 4.56 -6.77
C THR A 39 8.70 3.87 -6.82
N ALA A 40 7.62 4.57 -6.49
CA ALA A 40 6.27 4.02 -6.57
C ALA A 40 5.86 3.67 -8.01
N LEU A 41 6.18 4.51 -8.99
CA LEU A 41 5.91 4.21 -10.41
C LEU A 41 6.68 2.99 -10.89
N ASN A 42 7.97 2.88 -10.60
CA ASN A 42 8.78 1.71 -10.96
C ASN A 42 8.24 0.44 -10.31
N VAL A 43 7.78 0.54 -9.05
CA VAL A 43 7.15 -0.58 -8.34
C VAL A 43 5.84 -1.00 -9.01
N LEU A 44 5.02 -0.05 -9.46
CA LEU A 44 3.80 -0.36 -10.22
C LEU A 44 4.14 -0.96 -11.60
N GLU A 45 5.18 -0.47 -12.27
CA GLU A 45 5.67 -1.04 -13.52
C GLU A 45 6.10 -2.50 -13.36
N ASP A 46 6.86 -2.82 -12.30
CA ASP A 46 7.24 -4.19 -11.93
C ASP A 46 6.02 -5.11 -11.71
N MET A 47 4.87 -4.56 -11.31
CA MET A 47 3.62 -5.31 -11.14
C MET A 47 2.85 -5.53 -12.44
N GLY A 48 3.24 -4.86 -13.53
CA GLY A 48 2.60 -4.95 -14.84
C GLY A 48 1.72 -3.75 -15.21
N TYR A 49 1.77 -2.65 -14.46
CA TYR A 49 1.14 -1.39 -14.88
C TYR A 49 1.96 -0.74 -16.00
N VAL A 50 1.28 -0.14 -16.97
CA VAL A 50 1.91 0.84 -17.87
C VAL A 50 2.09 2.13 -17.07
N ALA A 51 3.29 2.33 -16.54
CA ALA A 51 3.65 3.49 -15.76
C ALA A 51 4.10 4.65 -16.67
N VAL A 52 3.56 5.85 -16.43
CA VAL A 52 3.94 7.07 -17.18
C VAL A 52 4.22 8.19 -16.20
N ASP A 53 5.42 8.78 -16.27
CA ASP A 53 5.82 9.93 -15.48
C ASP A 53 5.58 11.26 -16.23
N ASN A 54 5.26 12.31 -15.47
CA ASN A 54 5.23 13.71 -15.92
C ASN A 54 4.39 13.98 -17.18
N MET A 55 3.27 13.26 -17.33
CA MET A 55 2.39 13.38 -18.48
C MET A 55 1.50 14.62 -18.35
N PRO A 56 1.43 15.51 -19.35
CA PRO A 56 0.60 16.72 -19.30
C PRO A 56 -0.85 16.40 -18.94
N LEU A 57 -1.36 16.99 -17.86
CA LEU A 57 -2.68 16.67 -17.31
C LEU A 57 -3.85 16.75 -18.33
N PRO A 58 -3.83 17.67 -19.33
CA PRO A 58 -4.83 17.69 -20.40
C PRO A 58 -4.88 16.41 -21.25
N LEU A 59 -3.75 15.73 -21.48
CA LEU A 59 -3.63 14.55 -22.35
C LEU A 59 -4.08 13.25 -21.68
N LEU A 60 -4.46 13.31 -20.39
CA LEU A 60 -4.94 12.16 -19.64
C LEU A 60 -6.07 11.41 -20.36
N GLY A 61 -7.04 12.15 -20.91
CA GLY A 61 -8.17 11.54 -21.63
C GLY A 61 -7.74 10.83 -22.92
N ASP A 62 -6.79 11.40 -23.65
CA ASP A 62 -6.27 10.84 -24.90
C ASP A 62 -5.51 9.53 -24.65
N LEU A 63 -4.65 9.51 -23.64
CA LEU A 63 -3.87 8.32 -23.28
C LEU A 63 -4.77 7.16 -22.82
N MET A 64 -5.86 7.48 -22.12
CA MET A 64 -6.84 6.46 -21.74
C MET A 64 -7.56 5.88 -22.94
N ARG A 65 -7.88 6.70 -23.95
CA ARG A 65 -8.47 6.24 -25.22
C ARG A 65 -7.49 5.39 -26.03
N SER A 66 -6.24 5.83 -26.16
CA SER A 66 -5.23 5.12 -26.96
C SER A 66 -4.81 3.77 -26.37
N THR A 67 -4.92 3.62 -25.05
CA THR A 67 -4.64 2.37 -24.34
C THR A 67 -5.92 1.56 -24.06
N SER A 68 -7.06 1.96 -24.63
CA SER A 68 -8.26 1.12 -24.62
C SER A 68 -7.96 -0.08 -25.51
N GLY A 69 -7.93 -1.29 -24.93
CA GLY A 69 -7.58 -2.51 -25.66
C GLY A 69 -8.38 -2.68 -26.95
N GLY A 70 -7.75 -3.21 -27.98
CA GLY A 70 -8.41 -3.54 -29.25
C GLY A 70 -9.44 -4.66 -29.10
N SER A 71 -10.17 -4.96 -30.17
CA SER A 71 -11.12 -6.09 -30.21
C SER A 71 -10.42 -7.39 -29.80
N GLY A 72 -10.76 -7.91 -28.61
CA GLY A 72 -10.23 -9.17 -28.08
C GLY A 72 -9.05 -9.05 -27.10
N SER A 73 -8.53 -7.83 -26.81
CA SER A 73 -7.46 -7.63 -25.82
C SER A 73 -7.93 -6.78 -24.64
N ALA A 74 -7.60 -7.21 -23.42
CA ALA A 74 -7.87 -6.45 -22.21
C ALA A 74 -6.96 -5.21 -22.15
N ALA A 75 -7.54 -4.04 -21.84
CA ALA A 75 -6.76 -2.82 -21.66
C ALA A 75 -5.77 -3.01 -20.50
N PRO A 76 -4.47 -2.69 -20.67
CA PRO A 76 -3.49 -2.91 -19.62
C PRO A 76 -3.74 -1.96 -18.44
N PRO A 77 -3.42 -2.36 -17.21
CA PRO A 77 -3.51 -1.48 -16.04
C PRO A 77 -2.58 -0.27 -16.21
N LEU A 78 -2.96 0.89 -15.66
CA LEU A 78 -2.25 2.16 -15.86
C LEU A 78 -1.81 2.80 -14.54
N ALA A 79 -0.60 3.37 -14.51
CA ALA A 79 -0.10 4.12 -13.37
C ALA A 79 0.47 5.46 -13.82
N PHE A 80 -0.15 6.58 -13.44
CA PHE A 80 0.27 7.91 -13.91
C PHE A 80 0.81 8.77 -12.80
N GLY A 81 2.07 9.19 -12.96
CA GLY A 81 2.75 10.13 -12.09
C GLY A 81 2.39 11.57 -12.44
N VAL A 82 1.84 12.29 -11.48
CA VAL A 82 1.57 13.72 -11.60
C VAL A 82 2.18 14.44 -10.41
N ASP A 83 2.97 15.46 -10.69
CA ASP A 83 3.58 16.34 -9.69
C ASP A 83 3.47 17.81 -10.11
N THR A 84 4.03 18.69 -9.28
CA THR A 84 4.09 20.13 -9.47
C THR A 84 4.85 20.57 -10.73
N ARG A 85 5.63 19.70 -11.37
CA ARG A 85 6.30 19.98 -12.66
C ARG A 85 5.45 19.63 -13.87
N THR A 86 4.39 18.87 -13.66
CA THR A 86 3.57 18.38 -14.76
C THR A 86 2.93 19.56 -15.50
N TYR A 87 3.02 19.57 -16.83
CA TYR A 87 2.44 20.65 -17.61
C TYR A 87 0.92 20.72 -17.41
N GLY A 88 0.43 21.92 -17.08
CA GLY A 88 -0.98 22.14 -16.74
C GLY A 88 -1.38 21.54 -15.39
N PHE A 89 -0.42 21.32 -14.48
CA PHE A 89 -0.73 20.89 -13.12
C PHE A 89 -1.54 21.95 -12.39
N ASP A 90 -2.69 21.52 -11.90
CA ASP A 90 -3.48 22.26 -10.93
C ASP A 90 -3.99 21.25 -9.88
N PRO A 91 -3.71 21.45 -8.58
CA PRO A 91 -4.11 20.54 -7.51
C PRO A 91 -5.62 20.26 -7.46
N GLN A 92 -6.44 21.30 -7.66
CA GLN A 92 -7.90 21.18 -7.63
C GLN A 92 -8.41 20.39 -8.82
N GLU A 93 -7.83 20.64 -9.99
CA GLU A 93 -8.13 19.92 -11.21
C GLU A 93 -7.75 18.45 -11.13
N LEU A 94 -6.60 18.12 -10.52
CA LEU A 94 -6.19 16.74 -10.33
C LEU A 94 -7.20 15.99 -9.46
N VAL A 95 -7.61 16.57 -8.33
CA VAL A 95 -8.62 15.99 -7.44
C VAL A 95 -9.96 15.84 -8.17
N ARG A 96 -10.38 16.85 -8.93
CA ARG A 96 -11.61 16.79 -9.74
C ARG A 96 -11.55 15.67 -10.78
N ARG A 97 -10.41 15.50 -11.46
CA ARG A 97 -10.19 14.42 -12.43
C ARG A 97 -10.18 13.06 -11.77
N ALA A 98 -9.48 12.89 -10.64
CA ALA A 98 -9.47 11.66 -9.88
C ALA A 98 -10.90 11.22 -9.50
N ARG A 99 -11.73 12.15 -9.00
CA ARG A 99 -13.15 11.86 -8.71
C ARG A 99 -13.94 11.44 -9.95
N LYS A 100 -13.77 12.12 -11.08
CA LYS A 100 -14.42 11.75 -12.35
C LYS A 100 -14.00 10.35 -12.82
N LEU A 101 -12.73 10.00 -12.65
CA LEU A 101 -12.21 8.67 -12.99
C LEU A 101 -12.79 7.58 -12.09
N ARG A 102 -12.98 7.84 -10.80
CA ARG A 102 -13.63 6.89 -9.86
C ARG A 102 -15.07 6.55 -10.27
N LEU A 103 -15.79 7.49 -10.87
CA LEU A 103 -17.18 7.31 -11.32
C LEU A 103 -17.29 6.43 -12.59
N ARG A 104 -16.17 6.16 -13.27
CA ARG A 104 -16.18 5.29 -14.45
C ARG A 104 -16.33 3.83 -14.05
N THR A 105 -17.34 3.16 -14.61
CA THR A 105 -17.62 1.75 -14.35
C THR A 105 -16.57 0.81 -14.96
N ASP A 106 -15.83 1.28 -15.97
CA ASP A 106 -14.79 0.50 -16.62
C ASP A 106 -13.42 0.55 -15.92
N LEU A 107 -13.24 1.41 -14.91
CA LEU A 107 -11.97 1.61 -14.22
C LEU A 107 -12.06 1.34 -12.73
N ASP A 108 -11.05 0.72 -12.13
CA ASP A 108 -10.79 0.78 -10.68
C ASP A 108 -9.74 1.87 -10.43
N ALA A 109 -10.20 3.12 -10.41
CA ALA A 109 -9.33 4.29 -10.29
C ALA A 109 -9.01 4.62 -8.83
N LYS A 110 -7.72 4.69 -8.49
CA LYS A 110 -7.22 5.05 -7.17
C LYS A 110 -6.25 6.24 -7.24
N LEU A 111 -6.31 7.13 -6.25
CA LEU A 111 -5.38 8.23 -6.03
C LEU A 111 -4.44 7.85 -4.88
N LEU A 112 -3.17 7.69 -5.20
CA LEU A 112 -2.06 7.49 -4.25
C LEU A 112 -1.39 8.84 -3.97
N PHE A 113 -1.35 9.23 -2.70
CA PHE A 113 -0.60 10.40 -2.24
C PHE A 113 0.60 9.96 -1.39
N LEU A 114 1.80 10.34 -1.83
CA LEU A 114 3.02 10.08 -1.08
C LEU A 114 3.41 11.31 -0.25
N GLU A 115 3.50 11.11 1.06
CA GLU A 115 3.98 12.11 2.00
C GLU A 115 5.35 11.70 2.54
N CYS A 116 6.07 12.68 3.07
CA CYS A 116 7.33 12.49 3.77
C CYS A 116 7.53 13.69 4.69
N ASP A 117 8.14 13.49 5.84
CA ASP A 117 8.48 14.54 6.80
C ASP A 117 9.47 15.52 6.18
N THR A 118 9.30 16.80 6.50
CA THR A 118 10.09 17.90 5.91
C THR A 118 11.59 17.70 6.13
N GLU A 119 12.00 17.29 7.33
CA GLU A 119 13.42 17.05 7.66
C GLU A 119 14.00 15.88 6.86
N ILE A 120 13.21 14.83 6.63
CA ILE A 120 13.62 13.67 5.82
C ILE A 120 13.73 14.05 4.35
N LEU A 121 12.78 14.83 3.82
CA LEU A 121 12.86 15.37 2.46
C LEU A 121 14.12 16.23 2.27
N GLN A 122 14.41 17.13 3.20
CA GLN A 122 15.62 17.96 3.17
C GLN A 122 16.89 17.10 3.10
N ARG A 123 16.95 16.03 3.90
CA ARG A 123 18.06 15.09 3.89
C ARG A 123 18.18 14.37 2.54
N ARG A 124 17.08 13.85 1.98
CA ARG A 124 17.06 13.20 0.66
C ARG A 124 17.54 14.13 -0.46
N TYR A 125 17.18 15.41 -0.41
CA TYR A 125 17.65 16.41 -1.37
C TYR A 125 19.15 16.71 -1.21
N THR A 126 19.63 16.81 0.03
CA THR A 126 21.07 16.96 0.31
C THR A 126 21.87 15.76 -0.21
N GLU A 127 21.38 14.54 -0.01
CA GLU A 127 22.02 13.29 -0.45
C GLU A 127 22.01 13.15 -1.98
N SER A 128 20.87 13.43 -2.63
CA SER A 128 20.75 13.32 -4.10
C SER A 128 21.39 14.48 -4.86
N ARG A 129 21.68 15.60 -4.18
CA ARG A 129 22.18 16.86 -4.76
C ARG A 129 21.34 17.39 -5.92
N ARG A 130 20.06 17.01 -5.99
CA ARG A 130 19.13 17.50 -7.02
C ARG A 130 18.46 18.78 -6.54
N PRO A 131 18.22 19.77 -7.42
CA PRO A 131 17.46 20.95 -7.04
C PRO A 131 15.98 20.60 -6.81
N HIS A 132 15.31 21.38 -5.97
CA HIS A 132 13.87 21.23 -5.78
C HIS A 132 13.11 21.75 -7.02
N PRO A 133 12.14 20.99 -7.54
CA PRO A 133 11.40 21.36 -8.75
C PRO A 133 10.73 22.74 -8.80
N LEU A 134 10.03 23.11 -7.73
CA LEU A 134 9.23 24.33 -7.68
C LEU A 134 10.03 25.64 -7.62
N ALA A 135 11.25 25.61 -7.10
CA ALA A 135 12.09 26.79 -6.97
C ALA A 135 13.56 26.36 -6.85
N PRO A 136 14.28 26.22 -7.98
CA PRO A 136 15.69 25.83 -7.97
C PRO A 136 16.60 26.90 -7.33
N ASP A 137 16.16 28.17 -7.34
CA ASP A 137 16.94 29.32 -6.87
C ASP A 137 16.73 29.65 -5.38
N ARG A 138 16.01 28.79 -4.63
CA ARG A 138 15.70 28.99 -3.21
C ARG A 138 16.26 27.85 -2.35
N PRO A 139 16.47 28.09 -1.04
CA PRO A 139 16.77 27.01 -0.11
C PRO A 139 15.72 25.90 -0.22
N VAL A 140 16.19 24.65 -0.28
CA VAL A 140 15.33 23.46 -0.43
C VAL A 140 14.20 23.43 0.60
N MET A 141 14.46 23.88 1.82
CA MET A 141 13.46 23.93 2.90
C MET A 141 12.27 24.82 2.57
N ASP A 142 12.50 26.01 2.04
CA ASP A 142 11.42 26.95 1.69
C ASP A 142 10.55 26.34 0.58
N SER A 143 11.19 25.67 -0.38
CA SER A 143 10.51 24.99 -1.47
C SER A 143 9.65 23.82 -1.00
N ILE A 144 10.13 23.02 -0.02
CA ILE A 144 9.35 21.93 0.57
C ILE A 144 8.13 22.47 1.34
N VAL A 145 8.31 23.54 2.12
CA VAL A 145 7.22 24.14 2.90
C VAL A 145 6.14 24.70 1.97
N GLU A 146 6.53 25.43 0.93
CA GLU A 146 5.58 25.98 -0.04
C GLU A 146 4.88 24.89 -0.84
N GLU A 147 5.59 23.85 -1.27
CA GLU A 147 4.97 22.70 -1.94
C GLU A 147 3.93 22.05 -1.05
N ARG A 148 4.26 21.79 0.23
CA ARG A 148 3.32 21.22 1.19
C ARG A 148 2.08 22.09 1.38
N ARG A 149 2.24 23.42 1.37
CA ARG A 149 1.10 24.35 1.42
C ARG A 149 0.22 24.22 0.18
N GLN A 150 0.81 24.04 -0.99
CA GLN A 150 0.07 23.95 -2.26
C GLN A 150 -0.66 22.61 -2.47
N ILE A 151 -0.04 21.48 -2.10
CA ILE A 151 -0.56 20.14 -2.44
C ILE A 151 -0.86 19.25 -1.23
N GLY A 152 -0.42 19.61 -0.02
CA GLY A 152 -0.54 18.73 1.16
C GLY A 152 -1.99 18.39 1.52
N TRP A 153 -2.94 19.28 1.24
CA TRP A 153 -4.37 19.06 1.44
C TRP A 153 -4.95 17.98 0.52
N MET A 154 -4.28 17.63 -0.59
CA MET A 154 -4.76 16.61 -1.52
C MET A 154 -4.79 15.21 -0.89
N ARG A 155 -4.03 14.99 0.18
CA ARG A 155 -4.03 13.73 0.95
C ARG A 155 -5.43 13.38 1.47
N ASP A 156 -6.25 14.38 1.79
CA ASP A 156 -7.60 14.20 2.33
C ASP A 156 -8.57 13.67 1.25
N PHE A 157 -8.15 13.66 -0.01
CA PHE A 157 -8.90 13.13 -1.15
C PHE A 157 -8.29 11.84 -1.74
N ALA A 158 -7.12 11.42 -1.22
CA ALA A 158 -6.45 10.21 -1.67
C ALA A 158 -7.17 8.95 -1.20
N ASP A 159 -7.13 7.89 -2.00
CA ASP A 159 -7.59 6.56 -1.56
C ASP A 159 -6.54 5.88 -0.69
N LEU A 160 -5.27 6.24 -0.88
CA LEU A 160 -4.16 5.77 -0.08
C LEU A 160 -3.16 6.90 0.13
N VAL A 161 -2.86 7.19 1.41
CA VAL A 161 -1.77 8.07 1.80
C VAL A 161 -0.65 7.20 2.36
N VAL A 162 0.54 7.29 1.79
CA VAL A 162 1.72 6.57 2.28
C VAL A 162 2.74 7.57 2.81
N ASP A 163 3.06 7.43 4.10
CA ASP A 163 4.16 8.17 4.71
C ASP A 163 5.48 7.44 4.48
N THR A 164 6.32 8.00 3.61
CA THR A 164 7.60 7.40 3.23
C THR A 164 8.77 7.79 4.15
N SER A 165 8.53 8.55 5.23
CA SER A 165 9.58 9.12 6.09
C SER A 165 10.53 8.07 6.67
N SER A 166 9.99 6.90 7.00
CA SER A 166 10.74 5.79 7.60
C SER A 166 10.78 4.54 6.74
N LEU A 167 10.21 4.58 5.53
CA LEU A 167 10.16 3.43 4.64
C LEU A 167 11.43 3.33 3.79
N SER A 168 12.02 2.13 3.74
CA SER A 168 13.00 1.80 2.72
C SER A 168 12.31 1.59 1.36
N PRO A 169 13.04 1.65 0.23
CA PRO A 169 12.47 1.35 -1.09
C PRO A 169 11.84 -0.04 -1.14
N HIS A 170 12.42 -1.02 -0.44
CA HIS A 170 11.87 -2.37 -0.35
C HIS A 170 10.56 -2.40 0.44
N ALA A 171 10.49 -1.72 1.59
CA ALA A 171 9.28 -1.63 2.40
C ALA A 171 8.14 -0.94 1.63
N LEU A 172 8.46 0.15 0.90
CA LEU A 172 7.51 0.81 0.00
C LEU A 172 7.03 -0.15 -1.09
N LYS A 173 7.93 -0.93 -1.72
CA LYS A 173 7.56 -1.95 -2.70
C LYS A 173 6.58 -2.96 -2.14
N GLN A 174 6.84 -3.49 -0.94
CA GLN A 174 5.94 -4.44 -0.29
C GLN A 174 4.56 -3.83 -0.01
N LEU A 175 4.53 -2.62 0.56
CA LEU A 175 3.28 -1.92 0.86
C LEU A 175 2.46 -1.71 -0.42
N LEU A 176 3.07 -1.18 -1.48
CA LEU A 176 2.39 -0.97 -2.76
C LEU A 176 1.99 -2.29 -3.43
N ALA A 177 2.77 -3.36 -3.29
CA ALA A 177 2.43 -4.69 -3.81
C ALA A 177 1.18 -5.26 -3.14
N GLY A 178 1.04 -5.01 -1.83
CA GLY A 178 -0.24 -5.13 -1.15
C GLY A 178 -1.27 -4.31 -1.90
N HIS A 179 -1.17 -2.98 -1.86
CA HIS A 179 -2.17 -2.01 -2.32
C HIS A 179 -2.52 -1.97 -3.81
N PHE A 180 -1.74 -2.59 -4.70
CA PHE A 180 -1.95 -2.47 -6.14
C PHE A 180 -1.69 -3.75 -6.94
N GLY A 181 -1.46 -4.91 -6.30
CA GLY A 181 -1.19 -6.17 -7.02
C GLY A 181 -2.21 -6.51 -8.13
N LEU A 182 -1.72 -7.07 -9.23
CA LEU A 182 -2.50 -7.42 -10.42
C LEU A 182 -2.68 -8.94 -10.50
N GLY A 183 -3.67 -9.48 -9.79
CA GLY A 183 -3.98 -10.90 -9.81
C GLY A 183 -5.41 -11.17 -9.36
N PRO A 184 -6.07 -12.23 -9.88
CA PRO A 184 -7.40 -12.62 -9.44
C PRO A 184 -7.33 -13.02 -7.97
N GLN A 185 -7.94 -12.24 -7.09
CA GLN A 185 -7.96 -12.57 -5.67
C GLN A 185 -9.35 -12.32 -5.11
N ALA A 186 -9.92 -13.36 -4.51
CA ALA A 186 -11.14 -13.26 -3.75
C ALA A 186 -10.83 -12.60 -2.40
N GLY A 187 -11.48 -11.47 -2.12
CA GLY A 187 -11.45 -10.79 -0.82
C GLY A 187 -10.46 -9.62 -0.67
N THR A 188 -10.57 -8.95 0.46
CA THR A 188 -9.73 -7.84 0.93
C THR A 188 -8.29 -8.27 1.12
N ARG A 189 -7.37 -7.52 0.50
CA ARG A 189 -5.92 -7.72 0.68
C ARG A 189 -5.46 -7.15 2.00
N LEU A 190 -4.64 -7.92 2.71
CA LEU A 190 -4.22 -7.59 4.07
C LEU A 190 -2.77 -7.12 4.08
N ALA A 191 -2.52 -5.98 4.70
CA ALA A 191 -1.18 -5.54 5.08
C ALA A 191 -1.09 -5.60 6.60
N VAL A 192 -0.09 -6.29 7.13
CA VAL A 192 0.25 -6.26 8.55
C VAL A 192 1.56 -5.51 8.68
N MET A 193 1.62 -4.55 9.61
CA MET A 193 2.85 -3.82 9.86
C MET A 193 3.15 -3.63 11.34
N SER A 194 4.43 -3.58 11.68
CA SER A 194 4.86 -3.16 13.02
C SER A 194 5.40 -1.74 13.00
N PHE A 195 5.11 -0.96 14.04
CA PHE A 195 5.56 0.42 14.16
C PHE A 195 5.96 0.85 15.58
N SER A 196 6.63 2.00 15.66
CA SER A 196 7.04 2.70 16.87
C SER A 196 6.09 3.86 17.21
N PHE A 197 5.47 3.85 18.38
CA PHE A 197 4.68 5.00 18.86
C PHE A 197 5.52 6.28 19.00
N ARG A 198 6.84 6.17 19.24
CA ARG A 198 7.74 7.35 19.27
C ARG A 198 7.82 8.05 17.91
N ARG A 199 7.59 7.34 16.81
CA ARG A 199 7.58 7.88 15.44
C ARG A 199 6.17 8.15 14.90
N GLY A 200 5.17 8.16 15.78
CA GLY A 200 3.76 8.39 15.41
C GLY A 200 3.07 7.18 14.76
N LEU A 201 1.75 7.30 14.58
CA LEU A 201 0.93 6.27 13.94
C LEU A 201 1.19 6.24 12.42
N PRO A 202 1.25 5.06 11.78
CA PRO A 202 1.24 4.96 10.32
C PRO A 202 -0.07 5.55 9.78
N ARG A 203 0.01 6.42 8.78
CA ARG A 203 -1.16 7.10 8.21
C ARG A 203 -2.01 6.16 7.37
N GLU A 204 -1.39 5.13 6.83
CA GLU A 204 -1.98 4.07 6.04
C GLU A 204 -2.70 2.99 6.87
N ALA A 205 -2.67 3.09 8.21
CA ALA A 205 -3.26 2.07 9.10
C ALA A 205 -4.78 2.23 9.23
N ASP A 206 -5.52 1.14 9.00
CA ASP A 206 -6.96 1.07 9.26
C ASP A 206 -7.26 0.63 10.70
N LEU A 207 -6.49 -0.35 11.20
CA LEU A 207 -6.59 -0.88 12.55
C LEU A 207 -5.26 -0.73 13.26
N VAL A 208 -5.28 -0.22 14.49
CA VAL A 208 -4.07 0.00 15.29
C VAL A 208 -4.20 -0.73 16.63
N PHE A 209 -3.24 -1.59 16.94
CA PHE A 209 -3.19 -2.36 18.19
C PHE A 209 -1.93 -2.03 18.99
N ASP A 210 -2.09 -1.73 20.28
CA ASP A 210 -0.98 -1.38 21.18
C ASP A 210 -0.42 -2.63 21.88
N ALA A 211 0.88 -2.87 21.75
CA ALA A 211 1.62 -3.97 22.36
C ALA A 211 2.55 -3.52 23.51
N ARG A 212 2.43 -2.28 23.98
CA ARG A 212 3.34 -1.72 25.01
C ARG A 212 3.17 -2.34 26.39
N PHE A 213 2.06 -3.02 26.66
CA PHE A 213 1.80 -3.68 27.94
C PHE A 213 2.55 -5.00 28.11
N LEU A 214 2.90 -5.68 27.01
CA LEU A 214 3.65 -6.94 27.07
C LEU A 214 5.06 -6.77 27.62
N LYS A 215 5.60 -7.83 28.25
CA LYS A 215 6.98 -7.96 28.72
C LYS A 215 7.97 -7.36 27.75
N ASN A 216 8.75 -6.40 28.24
CA ASN A 216 9.65 -5.60 27.43
C ASN A 216 11.04 -6.25 27.32
N PRO A 217 11.45 -6.75 26.13
CA PRO A 217 12.75 -7.40 25.94
C PRO A 217 13.94 -6.43 26.07
N HIS A 218 13.69 -5.12 26.09
CA HIS A 218 14.73 -4.10 26.18
C HIS A 218 15.56 -4.17 27.48
N TYR A 219 14.99 -4.71 28.56
CA TYR A 219 15.69 -4.84 29.84
C TYR A 219 16.58 -6.09 29.92
N GLU A 220 16.43 -7.02 28.99
CA GLU A 220 17.27 -8.21 28.89
C GLU A 220 18.49 -7.91 28.01
N PRO A 221 19.72 -7.89 28.55
CA PRO A 221 20.92 -7.50 27.80
C PRO A 221 21.13 -8.31 26.52
N ALA A 222 20.82 -9.61 26.56
CA ALA A 222 20.95 -10.52 25.42
C ALA A 222 19.91 -10.25 24.31
N LEU A 223 18.71 -9.77 24.65
CA LEU A 223 17.61 -9.57 23.71
C LEU A 223 17.56 -8.13 23.15
N LYS A 224 18.11 -7.17 23.90
CA LYS A 224 18.16 -5.76 23.53
C LYS A 224 18.69 -5.50 22.09
N PRO A 225 19.79 -6.11 21.61
CA PRO A 225 20.29 -5.87 20.26
C PRO A 225 19.48 -6.59 19.17
N LEU A 226 18.63 -7.56 19.52
CA LEU A 226 17.87 -8.35 18.56
C LEU A 226 16.60 -7.61 18.11
N THR A 227 15.80 -8.26 17.26
CA THR A 227 14.50 -7.75 16.80
C THR A 227 13.42 -8.79 17.08
N GLY A 228 12.14 -8.42 17.00
CA GLY A 228 11.04 -9.37 17.19
C GLY A 228 10.96 -10.49 16.14
N ARG A 229 11.78 -10.43 15.07
CA ARG A 229 11.96 -11.55 14.14
C ARG A 229 12.79 -12.68 14.75
N ASP A 230 13.61 -12.36 15.75
CA ASP A 230 14.46 -13.35 16.41
C ASP A 230 13.60 -14.26 17.30
N PRO A 231 13.72 -15.60 17.16
CA PRO A 231 12.95 -16.54 17.97
C PRO A 231 13.11 -16.35 19.48
N SER A 232 14.28 -15.92 19.96
CA SER A 232 14.52 -15.68 21.38
C SER A 232 13.72 -14.49 21.92
N VAL A 233 13.60 -13.42 21.12
CA VAL A 233 12.78 -12.26 21.45
C VAL A 233 11.29 -12.63 21.43
N ALA A 234 10.85 -13.35 20.40
CA ALA A 234 9.47 -13.79 20.29
C ALA A 234 9.08 -14.70 21.46
N ALA A 235 9.93 -15.66 21.81
CA ALA A 235 9.72 -16.56 22.95
C ALA A 235 9.66 -15.78 24.27
N TYR A 236 10.56 -14.82 24.50
CA TYR A 236 10.53 -13.99 25.70
C TYR A 236 9.24 -13.18 25.83
N VAL A 237 8.79 -12.52 24.75
CA VAL A 237 7.52 -11.77 24.73
C VAL A 237 6.34 -12.69 25.03
N ALA A 238 6.37 -13.93 24.52
CA ALA A 238 5.34 -14.94 24.78
C ALA A 238 5.30 -15.46 26.23
N THR A 239 6.31 -15.17 27.06
CA THR A 239 6.28 -15.49 28.50
C THR A 239 5.47 -14.51 29.34
N ASP A 240 4.92 -13.46 28.73
CA ASP A 240 4.00 -12.56 29.42
C ASP A 240 2.68 -13.31 29.73
N PRO A 241 2.17 -13.25 30.98
CA PRO A 241 0.94 -13.95 31.35
C PRO A 241 -0.27 -13.61 30.47
N ASP A 242 -0.33 -12.38 29.95
CA ASP A 242 -1.45 -11.89 29.15
C ASP A 242 -1.26 -12.15 27.64
N TYR A 243 -0.07 -12.59 27.21
CA TYR A 243 0.27 -12.73 25.78
C TYR A 243 -0.70 -13.64 25.03
N LYS A 244 -0.92 -14.85 25.55
CA LYS A 244 -1.75 -15.86 24.88
C LYS A 244 -3.19 -15.36 24.76
N SER A 245 -3.75 -14.88 25.87
CA SER A 245 -5.10 -14.31 25.90
C SER A 245 -5.23 -13.14 24.92
N PHE A 246 -4.27 -12.23 24.89
CA PHE A 246 -4.30 -11.10 23.97
C PHE A 246 -4.29 -11.53 22.50
N VAL A 247 -3.40 -12.46 22.12
CA VAL A 247 -3.33 -12.97 20.74
C VAL A 247 -4.64 -13.66 20.34
N GLU A 248 -5.21 -14.48 21.21
CA GLU A 248 -6.49 -15.17 20.96
C GLU A 248 -7.64 -14.18 20.75
N HIS A 249 -7.77 -13.16 21.60
CA HIS A 249 -8.81 -12.14 21.45
C HIS A 249 -8.58 -11.24 20.23
N LEU A 250 -7.33 -10.94 19.89
CA LEU A 250 -6.98 -10.19 18.69
C LEU A 250 -7.40 -10.96 17.42
N GLN A 251 -7.10 -12.25 17.36
CA GLN A 251 -7.54 -13.13 16.27
C GLN A 251 -9.07 -13.28 16.25
N GLY A 252 -9.70 -13.41 17.41
CA GLY A 252 -11.16 -13.47 17.59
C GLY A 252 -11.88 -12.19 17.19
N LEU A 253 -11.21 -11.03 17.25
CA LEU A 253 -11.71 -9.76 16.74
C LEU A 253 -11.53 -9.66 15.22
N ILE A 254 -10.33 -9.94 14.71
CA ILE A 254 -9.99 -9.74 13.29
C ILE A 254 -10.74 -10.74 12.41
N GLY A 255 -10.76 -12.02 12.78
CA GLY A 255 -11.32 -13.10 11.97
C GLY A 255 -12.74 -12.82 11.47
N PRO A 256 -13.70 -12.46 12.35
CA PRO A 256 -15.07 -12.11 11.96
C PRO A 256 -15.21 -10.82 11.14
N LEU A 257 -14.24 -9.89 11.21
CA LEU A 257 -14.26 -8.65 10.44
C LEU A 257 -13.87 -8.85 8.98
N LEU A 258 -12.94 -9.79 8.70
CA LEU A 258 -12.47 -10.05 7.34
C LEU A 258 -13.59 -10.33 6.31
N PRO A 259 -14.53 -11.27 6.54
CA PRO A 259 -15.61 -11.51 5.57
C PRO A 259 -16.55 -10.33 5.42
N ARG A 260 -16.66 -9.45 6.43
CA ARG A 260 -17.46 -8.22 6.34
C ARG A 260 -16.77 -7.18 5.46
N PHE A 261 -15.46 -7.00 5.61
CA PHE A 261 -14.69 -6.15 4.71
C PHE A 261 -14.70 -6.67 3.26
N ASP A 262 -14.66 -7.99 3.08
CA ASP A 262 -14.82 -8.61 1.77
C ASP A 262 -16.19 -8.25 1.15
N ALA A 263 -17.28 -8.37 1.94
CA ALA A 263 -18.64 -8.08 1.50
C ALA A 263 -18.90 -6.59 1.21
N GLU A 264 -18.26 -5.70 1.98
CA GLU A 264 -18.29 -4.25 1.76
C GLU A 264 -17.47 -3.85 0.50
N GLY A 265 -16.68 -4.77 -0.05
CA GLY A 265 -15.82 -4.49 -1.20
C GLY A 265 -14.58 -3.68 -0.83
N LYS A 266 -14.19 -3.67 0.45
CA LYS A 266 -12.97 -3.00 0.90
C LYS A 266 -11.77 -3.68 0.24
N SER A 267 -11.06 -2.94 -0.62
CA SER A 267 -9.94 -3.50 -1.37
C SER A 267 -8.75 -3.85 -0.49
N TYR A 268 -8.54 -3.07 0.58
CA TYR A 268 -7.34 -3.12 1.42
C TYR A 268 -7.65 -2.93 2.89
N LEU A 269 -7.00 -3.73 3.74
CA LEU A 269 -7.01 -3.55 5.18
C LEU A 269 -5.57 -3.58 5.72
N THR A 270 -5.14 -2.47 6.31
CA THR A 270 -3.85 -2.33 6.97
C THR A 270 -4.00 -2.45 8.48
N ILE A 271 -3.37 -3.47 9.06
CA ILE A 271 -3.36 -3.74 10.49
C ILE A 271 -1.97 -3.38 11.04
N ALA A 272 -1.90 -2.34 11.85
CA ALA A 272 -0.68 -1.84 12.44
C ALA A 272 -0.57 -2.25 13.92
N ILE A 273 0.55 -2.84 14.31
CA ILE A 273 0.87 -3.18 15.70
C ILE A 273 1.98 -2.27 16.21
N GLY A 274 1.73 -1.59 17.31
CA GLY A 274 2.61 -0.56 17.86
C GLY A 274 3.29 -0.98 19.16
N CYS A 275 4.58 -0.71 19.30
CA CYS A 275 5.24 -0.68 20.61
C CYS A 275 6.06 0.61 20.75
N THR A 276 6.71 0.82 21.89
CA THR A 276 7.43 2.09 22.13
C THR A 276 8.56 2.34 21.11
N GLY A 277 9.31 1.32 20.73
CA GLY A 277 10.49 1.46 19.86
C GLY A 277 10.36 0.82 18.48
N GLY A 278 9.25 0.13 18.18
CA GLY A 278 9.02 -0.52 16.88
C GLY A 278 9.93 -1.70 16.54
N ARG A 279 10.75 -2.20 17.48
CA ARG A 279 11.80 -3.21 17.20
C ARG A 279 11.52 -4.61 17.71
N HIS A 280 10.85 -4.75 18.86
CA HIS A 280 10.71 -6.04 19.56
C HIS A 280 9.26 -6.53 19.60
N ARG A 281 8.46 -6.04 20.56
CA ARG A 281 7.10 -6.53 20.82
C ARG A 281 6.15 -6.39 19.64
N SER A 282 6.14 -5.23 18.98
CA SER A 282 5.28 -5.04 17.81
C SER A 282 5.68 -5.90 16.62
N VAL A 283 6.99 -6.11 16.41
CA VAL A 283 7.52 -6.97 15.35
C VAL A 283 7.11 -8.42 15.60
N ALA A 284 7.32 -8.93 16.83
CA ALA A 284 6.97 -10.30 17.19
C ALA A 284 5.46 -10.58 17.01
N LEU A 285 4.60 -9.67 17.47
CA LEU A 285 3.16 -9.81 17.27
C LEU A 285 2.73 -9.67 15.81
N ALA A 286 3.38 -8.78 15.03
CA ALA A 286 3.05 -8.62 13.61
C ALA A 286 3.38 -9.87 12.81
N GLU A 287 4.50 -10.52 13.11
CA GLU A 287 4.88 -11.83 12.54
C GLU A 287 3.84 -12.91 12.88
N VAL A 288 3.42 -13.00 14.15
CA VAL A 288 2.41 -13.97 14.61
C VAL A 288 1.05 -13.74 13.94
N LEU A 289 0.60 -12.50 13.87
CA LEU A 289 -0.67 -12.17 13.22
C LEU A 289 -0.63 -12.46 11.72
N ALA A 290 0.45 -12.08 11.04
CA ALA A 290 0.62 -12.35 9.61
C ALA A 290 0.68 -13.86 9.32
N HIS A 291 1.36 -14.64 10.16
CA HIS A 291 1.41 -16.10 10.05
C HIS A 291 0.01 -16.72 10.20
N TRP A 292 -0.75 -16.32 11.21
CA TRP A 292 -2.12 -16.79 11.42
C TRP A 292 -3.04 -16.45 10.24
N LEU A 293 -2.99 -15.21 9.74
CA LEU A 293 -3.79 -14.79 8.59
C LEU A 293 -3.44 -15.56 7.31
N ARG A 294 -2.15 -15.83 7.06
CA ARG A 294 -1.71 -16.69 5.95
C ARG A 294 -2.20 -18.13 6.11
N GLY A 295 -2.15 -18.67 7.32
CA GLY A 295 -2.72 -19.98 7.66
C GLY A 295 -4.23 -20.06 7.42
N ALA A 296 -4.94 -18.94 7.55
CA ALA A 296 -6.36 -18.81 7.20
C ALA A 296 -6.62 -18.62 5.69
N GLY A 297 -5.61 -18.82 4.84
CA GLY A 297 -5.72 -18.72 3.38
C GLY A 297 -5.76 -17.29 2.85
N ARG A 298 -5.44 -16.28 3.67
CA ARG A 298 -5.41 -14.88 3.24
C ARG A 298 -4.07 -14.52 2.59
N SER A 299 -4.13 -13.67 1.58
CA SER A 299 -2.94 -13.01 1.04
C SER A 299 -2.52 -11.85 1.95
N VAL A 300 -1.34 -11.95 2.57
CA VAL A 300 -0.86 -11.00 3.58
C VAL A 300 0.54 -10.49 3.25
N THR A 301 0.65 -9.18 3.06
CA THR A 301 1.93 -8.46 3.05
C THR A 301 2.34 -8.12 4.47
N LEU A 302 3.59 -8.39 4.85
CA LEU A 302 4.15 -8.03 6.15
C LEU A 302 5.28 -7.02 5.98
N SER A 303 5.31 -5.96 6.79
CA SER A 303 6.41 -4.99 6.83
C SER A 303 6.74 -4.54 8.26
N HIS A 304 7.97 -4.07 8.48
CA HIS A 304 8.39 -3.51 9.77
C HIS A 304 9.03 -2.14 9.58
N ARG A 305 8.21 -1.10 9.77
CA ARG A 305 8.56 0.29 9.52
C ARG A 305 9.87 0.73 10.19
N ASP A 306 10.08 0.31 11.43
CA ASP A 306 11.19 0.79 12.26
C ASP A 306 12.40 -0.17 12.30
N VAL A 307 12.31 -1.35 11.69
CA VAL A 307 13.42 -2.32 11.58
C VAL A 307 14.10 -2.23 10.23
N GLU A 308 13.34 -2.01 9.16
CA GLU A 308 13.86 -2.00 7.78
C GLU A 308 14.57 -0.68 7.41
N GLY A 309 14.38 0.38 8.19
CA GLY A 309 15.09 1.66 8.04
C GLY A 309 16.42 1.77 8.83
N ALA A 310 16.82 0.73 9.56
CA ALA A 310 18.06 0.73 10.37
C ALA A 310 19.31 0.26 9.60
N GLY A 311 19.17 -0.14 8.33
CA GLY A 311 20.29 -0.47 7.45
C GLY A 311 20.90 0.78 6.81
N GLY A 312 21.81 1.44 7.53
CA GLY A 312 22.87 2.23 6.88
C GLY A 312 23.79 1.31 6.05
N PRO A 313 24.51 1.86 5.05
CA PRO A 313 25.25 1.06 4.09
C PRO A 313 26.51 0.49 4.76
N ASP A 314 26.50 -0.79 5.07
CA ASP A 314 27.71 -1.57 5.30
C ASP A 314 27.57 -2.90 4.57
N GLY A 315 28.44 -3.12 3.58
CA GLY A 315 28.66 -4.44 2.98
C GLY A 315 28.63 -4.51 1.46
N ALA A 316 29.59 -3.89 0.79
CA ALA A 316 30.19 -4.48 -0.41
C ALA A 316 31.61 -3.90 -0.56
N GLY A 317 32.59 -4.76 -0.27
CA GLY A 317 33.94 -4.63 -0.83
C GLY A 317 33.96 -5.07 -2.29
#